data_AF-A0A927F716-F1
#
_entry.id   AF-A0A927F716-F1
#
_cell.length_a   1.000
_cell.length_b   1.000
_cell.length_c   1.000
_cell.angle_alpha   90.00
_cell.angle_beta   90.00
_cell.angle_gamma   90.00
#
_symmetry.space_group_name_H-M   'P 1'
#
loop_
_entity.id
_entity.type
_entity.pdbx_description
1 polymer ?
#
loop_
_entity_poly.entity_id
_entity_poly.type
_entity_poly.pdbx_seq_one_letter_code
_entity_poly.pdbx_strand_id
1 'polypeptide(L)'
;MKGLILFVAICGGVLASAAPSRILFVAGEPSHGWNEHEFPAGCEVLADALNASGLGVEAAVSRGWPEWPGAFDGVAAVVIYCDGGADHVAEGRVEALRALRGRGVGFAFLHYALEPESEALAGFMSEAIGGYFDLNWSVNPVWELKDSTLGDGAATKGVSPLEIVDEWYYHMRFREDGGFEPILSGLPPMNSLGADGLRSGNAAVRAALEAGELQHLAWVRIGEKGQRGLGFTGGHFHHNWNDPDFRKLVLNGIAWTAGASLPEAGVVSDFPNIVTYKTVEEAIARDSFADVKVHLALDPQLLNTPGRGNMTLLQQAVMRKKNAIALYLLEQGADPNARTGSGQTTAHLAVTRRLPELCRALAEAGVDLGARDKQGWTALHLAAAKNQADTVAALLEAGADVNALSDAGGTPLHEAAASGGEEVLSLLLEAGVDASVVSSHGVTALDLANEYQNAAALKLLQ
;
A
#
# COMPACT_ATOMS: atom_id res chain seq x y z
N MET A 1 13.35 29.70 68.75
CA MET A 1 13.79 29.18 67.43
C MET A 1 14.15 27.71 67.61
N LYS A 2 13.52 26.82 66.83
CA LYS A 2 13.88 25.41 66.51
C LYS A 2 13.75 24.38 67.66
N GLY A 3 13.06 23.26 67.53
CA GLY A 3 12.28 22.69 66.43
C GLY A 3 11.57 21.42 66.92
N LEU A 4 10.28 21.27 66.61
CA LEU A 4 9.46 20.11 66.89
C LEU A 4 9.73 19.07 65.78
N ILE A 5 10.25 17.89 66.13
CA ILE A 5 10.43 16.78 65.19
C ILE A 5 9.08 16.05 65.08
N LEU A 6 8.40 16.25 63.96
CA LEU A 6 7.20 15.52 63.57
C LEU A 6 7.63 14.23 62.86
N PHE A 7 7.39 13.06 63.46
CA PHE A 7 7.48 11.78 62.78
C PHE A 7 6.27 11.66 61.84
N VAL A 8 6.47 11.88 60.55
CA VAL A 8 5.48 11.52 59.51
C VAL A 8 5.68 10.05 59.20
N ALA A 9 4.76 9.21 59.65
CA ALA A 9 4.64 7.84 59.17
C ALA A 9 4.17 7.89 57.71
N ILE A 10 5.10 7.71 56.76
CA ILE A 10 4.76 7.47 55.36
C ILE A 10 4.23 6.04 55.28
N CYS A 11 2.92 5.87 55.39
CA CYS A 11 2.27 4.66 54.92
C CYS A 11 2.43 4.61 53.40
N GLY A 12 3.49 3.94 52.94
CA GLY A 12 3.62 3.52 51.55
C GLY A 12 2.50 2.54 51.22
N GLY A 13 1.37 3.06 50.78
CA GLY A 13 0.38 2.26 50.08
C GLY A 13 1.03 1.74 48.81
N VAL A 14 1.34 0.45 48.78
CA VAL A 14 1.58 -0.25 47.53
C VAL A 14 0.29 -0.12 46.74
N LEU A 15 0.26 0.78 45.76
CA LEU A 15 -0.74 0.78 44.71
C LEU A 15 -0.61 -0.58 44.04
N ALA A 16 -1.50 -1.51 44.39
CA ALA A 16 -1.69 -2.71 43.60
C ALA A 16 -2.02 -2.24 42.18
N SER A 17 -1.11 -2.47 41.24
CA SER A 17 -1.42 -2.34 39.82
C SER A 17 -2.69 -3.14 39.59
N ALA A 18 -3.77 -2.49 39.15
CA ALA A 18 -4.93 -3.23 38.68
C ALA A 18 -4.46 -4.22 37.60
N ALA A 19 -4.98 -5.45 37.62
CA ALA A 19 -4.67 -6.40 36.56
C ALA A 19 -5.09 -5.79 35.22
N PRO A 20 -4.30 -5.98 34.15
CA PRO A 20 -4.59 -5.37 32.86
C PRO A 20 -5.95 -5.82 32.33
N SER A 21 -6.67 -4.91 31.67
CA SER A 21 -7.92 -5.27 31.00
C SER A 21 -7.62 -6.19 29.82
N ARG A 22 -8.10 -7.43 29.87
CA ARG A 22 -7.84 -8.42 28.82
C ARG A 22 -8.80 -8.21 27.64
N ILE A 23 -8.27 -8.16 26.42
CA ILE A 23 -9.01 -8.03 25.17
C ILE A 23 -8.80 -9.32 24.39
N LEU A 24 -9.90 -9.94 23.96
CA LEU A 24 -9.83 -11.16 23.17
C LEU A 24 -10.32 -10.89 21.75
N PHE A 25 -9.41 -11.01 20.79
CA PHE A 25 -9.73 -11.03 19.38
C PHE A 25 -10.17 -12.44 18.99
N VAL A 26 -11.28 -12.54 18.27
CA VAL A 26 -11.80 -13.78 17.68
C VAL A 26 -11.78 -13.58 16.17
N ALA A 27 -10.78 -14.17 15.53
CA ALA A 27 -10.53 -14.02 14.11
C ALA A 27 -11.23 -15.13 13.30
N GLY A 28 -11.84 -14.78 12.17
CA GLY A 28 -12.28 -15.75 11.17
C GLY A 28 -11.10 -16.42 10.44
N GLU A 29 -11.41 -17.39 9.58
CA GLU A 29 -10.45 -17.91 8.61
C GLU A 29 -10.19 -16.89 7.49
N PRO A 30 -8.99 -16.82 6.91
CA PRO A 30 -8.74 -15.99 5.74
C PRO A 30 -9.69 -16.34 4.59
N SER A 31 -10.32 -15.35 3.94
CA SER A 31 -11.28 -15.62 2.86
C SER A 31 -10.86 -15.10 1.47
N HIS A 32 -9.87 -14.22 1.37
CA HIS A 32 -9.38 -13.68 0.08
C HIS A 32 -7.86 -13.83 -0.10
N GLY A 33 -7.34 -13.26 -1.18
CA GLY A 33 -5.92 -13.30 -1.52
C GLY A 33 -5.07 -12.40 -0.63
N TRP A 34 -3.79 -12.26 -0.99
CA TRP A 34 -2.83 -11.45 -0.24
C TRP A 34 -3.37 -10.07 0.11
N ASN A 35 -3.37 -9.73 1.40
CA ASN A 35 -3.68 -8.40 1.95
C ASN A 35 -5.18 -8.00 1.90
N GLU A 36 -6.07 -8.95 1.63
CA GLU A 36 -7.53 -8.80 1.64
C GLU A 36 -8.14 -9.92 2.51
N HIS A 37 -9.03 -9.57 3.45
CA HIS A 37 -9.69 -10.51 4.37
C HIS A 37 -8.75 -11.51 5.08
N GLU A 38 -7.55 -11.08 5.47
CA GLU A 38 -6.59 -11.89 6.24
C GLU A 38 -6.84 -11.72 7.75
N PHE A 39 -8.06 -12.02 8.20
CA PHE A 39 -8.55 -11.66 9.55
C PHE A 39 -7.58 -12.01 10.69
N PRO A 40 -6.92 -13.19 10.72
CA PRO A 40 -5.93 -13.50 11.76
C PRO A 40 -4.77 -12.50 11.79
N ALA A 41 -4.23 -12.12 10.62
CA ALA A 41 -3.14 -11.16 10.54
C ALA A 41 -3.59 -9.75 10.97
N GLY A 42 -4.80 -9.33 10.58
CA GLY A 42 -5.37 -8.06 11.03
C GLY A 42 -5.56 -8.01 12.56
N CYS A 43 -6.06 -9.10 13.15
CA CYS A 43 -6.17 -9.25 14.60
C CYS A 43 -4.80 -9.23 15.30
N GLU A 44 -3.82 -9.99 14.80
CA GLU A 44 -2.46 -10.04 15.36
C GLU A 44 -1.82 -8.65 15.36
N VAL A 45 -1.92 -7.95 14.24
CA VAL A 45 -1.44 -6.56 14.07
C VAL A 45 -2.06 -5.60 15.10
N LEU A 46 -3.38 -5.61 15.24
CA LEU A 46 -4.07 -4.72 16.19
C LEU A 46 -3.79 -5.12 17.64
N ALA A 47 -3.70 -6.41 17.94
CA ALA A 47 -3.37 -6.92 19.26
C ALA A 47 -1.94 -6.53 19.67
N ASP A 48 -0.96 -6.69 18.78
CA ASP A 48 0.44 -6.29 19.03
C ASP A 48 0.55 -4.79 19.28
N ALA A 49 -0.15 -3.97 18.50
CA ALA A 49 -0.21 -2.52 18.71
C ALA A 49 -0.82 -2.15 20.08
N LEU A 50 -1.89 -2.84 20.51
CA LEU A 50 -2.49 -2.64 21.84
C LEU A 50 -1.53 -3.06 22.96
N ASN A 51 -0.83 -4.20 22.80
CA ASN A 51 0.13 -4.68 23.78
C ASN A 51 1.35 -3.75 23.92
N ALA A 52 1.78 -3.11 22.81
CA ALA A 52 2.87 -2.14 22.80
C ALA A 52 2.47 -0.73 23.27
N SER A 53 1.17 -0.44 23.37
CA SER A 53 0.65 0.93 23.60
C SER A 53 0.91 1.52 24.99
N GLY A 54 1.26 0.71 25.98
CA GLY A 54 1.40 1.14 27.38
C GLY A 54 0.07 1.46 28.10
N LEU A 55 -1.08 1.11 27.52
CA LEU A 55 -2.41 1.36 28.11
C LEU A 55 -2.76 0.45 29.30
N GLY A 56 -1.93 -0.53 29.64
CA GLY A 56 -2.25 -1.54 30.65
C GLY A 56 -3.38 -2.47 30.21
N VAL A 57 -3.45 -2.77 28.91
CA VAL A 57 -4.32 -3.81 28.33
C VAL A 57 -3.49 -5.02 27.94
N GLU A 58 -4.14 -6.19 27.90
CA GLU A 58 -3.53 -7.43 27.40
C GLU A 58 -4.40 -7.98 26.28
N ALA A 59 -3.92 -7.90 25.04
CA ALA A 59 -4.63 -8.39 23.87
C ALA A 59 -4.12 -9.78 23.46
N ALA A 60 -5.04 -10.70 23.22
CA ALA A 60 -4.77 -12.04 22.71
C ALA A 60 -5.66 -12.36 21.50
N VAL A 61 -5.16 -13.20 20.59
CA VAL A 61 -5.89 -13.61 19.38
C VAL A 61 -6.25 -15.10 19.46
N SER A 62 -7.53 -15.39 19.23
CA SER A 62 -8.06 -16.73 18.98
C SER A 62 -8.41 -16.86 17.50
N ARG A 63 -7.94 -17.93 16.85
CA ARG A 63 -8.37 -18.30 15.50
C ARG A 63 -9.64 -19.14 15.63
N GLY A 64 -10.75 -18.59 15.17
CA GLY A 64 -12.09 -19.09 15.45
C GLY A 64 -12.54 -18.85 16.89
N TRP A 65 -13.79 -19.23 17.16
CA TRP A 65 -14.37 -19.13 18.50
C TRP A 65 -13.65 -20.08 19.47
N PRO A 66 -13.19 -19.60 20.64
CA PRO A 66 -12.45 -20.44 21.57
C PRO A 66 -13.38 -21.41 22.30
N GLU A 67 -13.06 -22.71 22.22
CA GLU A 67 -13.86 -23.79 22.80
C GLU A 67 -13.34 -24.28 24.17
N TRP A 68 -12.21 -23.75 24.67
CA TRP A 68 -11.63 -24.18 25.94
C TRP A 68 -12.23 -23.46 27.16
N PRO A 69 -12.40 -24.15 28.30
CA PRO A 69 -12.86 -23.53 29.54
C PRO A 69 -11.98 -22.35 29.97
N GLY A 70 -12.61 -21.27 30.44
CA GLY A 70 -11.91 -20.08 30.92
C GLY A 70 -11.34 -19.17 29.82
N ALA A 71 -11.61 -19.44 28.53
CA ALA A 71 -11.16 -18.59 27.43
C ALA A 71 -11.50 -17.10 27.65
N PHE A 72 -12.68 -16.84 28.20
CA PHE A 72 -13.22 -15.50 28.48
C PHE A 72 -13.04 -15.03 29.93
N ASP A 73 -12.17 -15.67 30.70
CA ASP A 73 -11.86 -15.25 32.07
C ASP A 73 -11.06 -13.94 32.03
N GLY A 74 -11.49 -12.98 32.86
CA GLY A 74 -10.90 -11.63 32.92
C GLY A 74 -11.06 -10.77 31.67
N VAL A 75 -11.74 -11.25 30.62
CA VAL A 75 -11.94 -10.49 29.38
C VAL A 75 -12.86 -9.29 29.63
N ALA A 76 -12.38 -8.11 29.28
CA ALA A 76 -13.11 -6.84 29.35
C ALA A 76 -13.78 -6.49 28.02
N ALA A 77 -13.20 -6.91 26.90
CA ALA A 77 -13.80 -6.77 25.57
C ALA A 77 -13.50 -7.95 24.66
N VAL A 78 -14.47 -8.30 23.81
CA VAL A 78 -14.30 -9.23 22.70
C VAL A 78 -14.34 -8.45 21.39
N VAL A 79 -13.33 -8.64 20.56
CA VAL A 79 -13.26 -8.08 19.21
C VAL A 79 -13.50 -9.21 18.22
N ILE A 80 -14.48 -9.06 17.35
CA ILE A 80 -14.81 -10.05 16.32
C ILE A 80 -14.46 -9.44 14.97
N TYR A 81 -13.62 -10.14 14.23
CA TYR A 81 -13.17 -9.75 12.90
C TYR A 81 -13.10 -11.03 12.06
N CYS A 82 -14.10 -11.22 11.23
CA CYS A 82 -14.33 -12.44 10.48
C CYS A 82 -15.20 -12.13 9.25
N ASP A 83 -15.49 -13.16 8.47
CA ASP A 83 -16.48 -13.09 7.42
C ASP A 83 -17.91 -12.98 7.99
N GLY A 84 -18.85 -12.63 7.13
CA GLY A 84 -20.26 -12.41 7.46
C GLY A 84 -21.13 -13.63 7.20
N GLY A 85 -22.45 -13.48 7.38
CA GLY A 85 -23.43 -14.50 7.05
C GLY A 85 -23.15 -15.84 7.73
N ALA A 86 -23.28 -16.94 6.98
CA ALA A 86 -23.10 -18.29 7.51
C ALA A 86 -21.68 -18.59 8.05
N ASP A 87 -20.66 -17.86 7.61
CA ASP A 87 -19.27 -18.03 8.02
C ASP A 87 -18.89 -17.16 9.23
N HIS A 88 -19.85 -16.38 9.75
CA HIS A 88 -19.65 -15.52 10.90
C HIS A 88 -19.38 -16.33 12.18
N VAL A 89 -18.21 -16.12 12.81
CA VAL A 89 -17.72 -16.96 13.94
C VAL A 89 -18.61 -16.95 15.18
N ALA A 90 -19.43 -15.91 15.34
CA ALA A 90 -20.39 -15.81 16.45
C ALA A 90 -21.78 -16.36 16.14
N GLU A 91 -22.03 -16.87 14.93
CA GLU A 91 -23.31 -17.47 14.62
C GLU A 91 -23.57 -18.73 15.45
N GLY A 92 -24.82 -18.90 15.87
CA GLY A 92 -25.24 -19.93 16.81
C GLY A 92 -24.71 -19.78 18.23
N ARG A 93 -24.11 -18.64 18.60
CA ARG A 93 -23.46 -18.41 19.92
C ARG A 93 -24.00 -17.19 20.68
N VAL A 94 -25.18 -16.71 20.31
CA VAL A 94 -25.80 -15.49 20.87
C VAL A 94 -26.01 -15.58 22.38
N GLU A 95 -26.35 -16.76 22.92
CA GLU A 95 -26.50 -16.97 24.36
C GLU A 95 -25.19 -16.76 25.11
N ALA A 96 -24.07 -17.23 24.55
CA ALA A 96 -22.74 -17.02 25.13
C ALA A 96 -22.35 -15.53 25.09
N LEU A 97 -22.61 -14.86 23.96
CA LEU A 97 -22.40 -13.41 23.82
C LEU A 97 -23.22 -12.61 24.83
N ARG A 98 -24.51 -12.96 25.02
CA ARG A 98 -25.39 -12.31 26.01
C ARG A 98 -24.92 -12.56 27.44
N ALA A 99 -24.42 -13.76 27.75
CA ALA A 99 -23.84 -14.06 29.06
C ALA A 99 -22.60 -13.22 29.36
N LEU A 100 -21.70 -13.06 28.37
CA LEU A 100 -20.53 -12.19 28.47
C LEU A 100 -20.93 -10.73 28.65
N ARG A 101 -21.85 -10.21 27.81
CA ARG A 101 -22.37 -8.85 27.95
C ARG A 101 -23.01 -8.61 29.33
N GLY A 102 -23.71 -9.63 29.87
CA GLY A 102 -24.27 -9.61 31.21
C GLY A 102 -23.25 -9.45 32.33
N ARG A 103 -22.00 -9.91 32.11
CA ARG A 103 -20.84 -9.71 32.98
C ARG A 103 -20.15 -8.35 32.81
N GLY A 104 -20.63 -7.52 31.88
CA GLY A 104 -20.06 -6.19 31.59
C GLY A 104 -19.06 -6.16 30.43
N VAL A 105 -18.86 -7.28 29.73
CA VAL A 105 -17.93 -7.37 28.59
C VAL A 105 -18.41 -6.50 27.43
N GLY A 106 -17.52 -5.67 26.90
CA GLY A 106 -17.75 -4.87 25.69
C GLY A 106 -17.53 -5.68 24.40
N PHE A 107 -18.09 -5.19 23.29
CA PHE A 107 -18.00 -5.87 21.99
C PHE A 107 -17.60 -4.94 20.86
N ALA A 108 -16.64 -5.36 20.05
CA ALA A 108 -16.30 -4.71 18.81
C ALA A 108 -16.55 -5.67 17.65
N PHE A 109 -17.22 -5.21 16.60
CA PHE A 109 -17.39 -5.96 15.35
C PHE A 109 -16.79 -5.14 14.21
N LEU A 110 -15.86 -5.76 13.50
CA LEU A 110 -15.08 -5.12 12.45
C LEU A 110 -15.42 -5.75 11.09
N HIS A 111 -15.63 -4.90 10.10
CA HIS A 111 -15.83 -5.25 8.70
C HIS A 111 -17.00 -6.23 8.49
N TYR A 112 -16.79 -7.35 7.79
CA TYR A 112 -17.81 -8.37 7.54
C TYR A 112 -18.42 -8.99 8.80
N ALA A 113 -17.75 -8.88 9.96
CA ALA A 113 -18.36 -9.25 11.24
C ALA A 113 -19.60 -8.40 11.57
N LEU A 114 -19.89 -7.32 10.84
CA LEU A 114 -21.13 -6.56 10.95
C LEU A 114 -22.31 -7.21 10.23
N GLU A 115 -22.10 -8.25 9.43
CA GLU A 115 -23.13 -8.94 8.65
C GLU A 115 -23.57 -10.25 9.34
N PRO A 116 -24.66 -10.23 10.12
CA PRO A 116 -25.25 -11.45 10.69
C PRO A 116 -26.05 -12.23 9.64
N GLU A 117 -26.13 -13.56 9.80
CA GLU A 117 -27.07 -14.41 9.06
C GLU A 117 -28.43 -14.48 9.77
N SER A 118 -28.40 -14.57 11.10
CA SER A 118 -29.57 -14.83 11.93
C SER A 118 -30.12 -13.55 12.55
N GLU A 119 -31.45 -13.49 12.68
CA GLU A 119 -32.13 -12.42 13.43
C GLU A 119 -31.65 -12.34 14.89
N ALA A 120 -31.23 -13.47 15.46
CA ALA A 120 -30.72 -13.53 16.83
C ALA A 120 -29.40 -12.75 16.97
N LEU A 121 -28.47 -12.93 16.02
CA LEU A 121 -27.20 -12.21 16.02
C LEU A 121 -27.40 -10.74 15.62
N ALA A 122 -28.25 -10.44 14.64
CA ALA A 122 -28.65 -9.07 14.30
C ALA A 122 -29.22 -8.32 15.51
N GLY A 123 -30.12 -8.96 16.25
CA GLY A 123 -30.68 -8.41 17.49
C GLY A 123 -29.60 -8.17 18.55
N PHE A 124 -28.65 -9.09 18.70
CA PHE A 124 -27.52 -8.89 19.61
C PHE A 124 -26.62 -7.72 19.19
N MET A 125 -26.25 -7.59 17.91
CA MET A 125 -25.44 -6.47 17.42
C MET A 125 -26.15 -5.13 17.60
N SER A 126 -27.45 -5.07 17.27
CA SER A 126 -28.28 -3.90 17.55
C SER A 126 -28.22 -3.52 19.04
N GLU A 127 -28.31 -4.49 19.96
CA GLU A 127 -28.18 -4.23 21.40
C GLU A 127 -26.75 -3.91 21.87
N ALA A 128 -25.72 -4.48 21.26
CA ALA A 128 -24.34 -4.38 21.73
C ALA A 128 -23.65 -3.14 21.18
N ILE A 129 -23.74 -2.94 19.87
CA ILE A 129 -23.01 -1.91 19.13
C ILE A 129 -23.93 -0.89 18.45
N GLY A 130 -25.25 -1.11 18.39
CA GLY A 130 -26.22 -0.12 17.92
C GLY A 130 -26.54 -0.17 16.43
N GLY A 131 -25.83 -1.00 15.65
CA GLY A 131 -26.15 -1.21 14.25
C GLY A 131 -25.48 -2.45 13.66
N TYR A 132 -25.94 -2.84 12.48
CA TYR A 132 -25.47 -4.02 11.74
C TYR A 132 -25.75 -3.87 10.24
N PHE A 133 -25.11 -4.71 9.43
CA PHE A 133 -25.32 -4.80 7.98
C PHE A 133 -26.55 -5.67 7.69
N ASP A 134 -27.47 -5.17 6.89
CA ASP A 134 -28.63 -5.95 6.42
C ASP A 134 -28.48 -6.15 4.92
N LEU A 135 -28.36 -7.41 4.49
CA LEU A 135 -28.05 -7.79 3.12
C LEU A 135 -29.05 -7.24 2.07
N ASN A 136 -30.28 -6.92 2.48
CA ASN A 136 -31.31 -6.35 1.60
C ASN A 136 -31.44 -4.82 1.72
N TRP A 137 -30.61 -4.18 2.54
CA TRP A 137 -30.73 -2.76 2.89
C TRP A 137 -29.41 -2.00 2.72
N SER A 138 -28.31 -2.62 3.16
CA SER A 138 -26.96 -2.08 3.20
C SER A 138 -26.15 -2.47 1.97
N VAL A 139 -25.09 -1.72 1.69
CA VAL A 139 -24.14 -1.99 0.61
C VAL A 139 -22.70 -1.78 1.10
N ASN A 140 -21.75 -2.40 0.43
CA ASN A 140 -20.33 -2.34 0.77
C ASN A 140 -19.46 -2.24 -0.49
N PRO A 141 -19.59 -1.19 -1.31
CA PRO A 141 -18.68 -1.00 -2.42
C PRO A 141 -17.29 -0.58 -1.94
N VAL A 142 -16.29 -0.73 -2.81
CA VAL A 142 -14.98 -0.10 -2.63
C VAL A 142 -15.05 1.35 -3.13
N TRP A 143 -14.70 2.30 -2.26
CA TRP A 143 -14.63 3.72 -2.62
C TRP A 143 -13.64 4.49 -1.76
N GLU A 144 -13.25 5.67 -2.26
CA GLU A 144 -12.33 6.58 -1.58
C GLU A 144 -13.09 7.48 -0.62
N LEU A 145 -12.87 7.30 0.68
CA LEU A 145 -13.30 8.25 1.70
C LEU A 145 -12.47 9.53 1.56
N LYS A 146 -13.13 10.66 1.33
CA LYS A 146 -12.54 12.01 1.35
C LYS A 146 -13.31 12.88 2.32
N ASP A 147 -12.62 13.90 2.84
CA ASP A 147 -13.21 14.91 3.72
C ASP A 147 -13.98 14.26 4.89
N SER A 148 -13.39 13.22 5.50
CA SER A 148 -14.08 12.43 6.52
C SER A 148 -14.49 13.29 7.71
N THR A 149 -15.70 13.07 8.23
CA THR A 149 -16.18 13.69 9.47
C THR A 149 -15.87 12.79 10.65
N LEU A 150 -15.13 13.32 11.63
CA LEU A 150 -14.84 12.64 12.90
C LEU A 150 -15.81 13.10 13.99
N GLY A 151 -16.18 12.18 14.89
CA GLY A 151 -16.91 12.53 16.11
C GLY A 151 -16.01 13.21 17.15
N ASP A 152 -16.60 13.83 18.16
CA ASP A 152 -15.88 14.54 19.24
C ASP A 152 -15.63 13.67 20.49
N GLY A 153 -15.99 12.38 20.43
CA GLY A 153 -15.94 11.44 21.55
C GLY A 153 -14.54 10.94 21.92
N ALA A 154 -14.44 10.19 23.02
CA ALA A 154 -13.16 9.67 23.49
C ALA A 154 -12.45 8.76 22.47
N ALA A 155 -13.21 8.06 21.61
CA ALA A 155 -12.66 7.15 20.61
C ALA A 155 -11.99 7.84 19.40
N THR A 156 -12.12 9.16 19.24
CA THR A 156 -11.51 9.92 18.13
C THR A 156 -10.30 10.75 18.55
N LYS A 157 -9.88 10.65 19.82
CA LYS A 157 -8.74 11.40 20.35
C LYS A 157 -7.49 11.22 19.49
N GLY A 158 -6.92 12.34 19.06
CA GLY A 158 -5.69 12.41 18.28
C GLY A 158 -5.78 11.85 16.85
N VAL A 159 -6.96 11.55 16.34
CA VAL A 159 -7.19 11.08 14.97
C VAL A 159 -7.36 12.30 14.05
N SER A 160 -6.60 12.35 12.95
CA SER A 160 -6.82 13.32 11.87
C SER A 160 -7.87 12.82 10.88
N PRO A 161 -8.55 13.70 10.11
CA PRO A 161 -9.41 13.27 9.03
C PRO A 161 -8.70 12.31 8.07
N LEU A 162 -9.41 11.27 7.63
CA LEU A 162 -8.90 10.18 6.83
C LEU A 162 -9.19 10.40 5.34
N GLU A 163 -8.22 10.05 4.50
CA GLU A 163 -8.36 9.94 3.04
C GLU A 163 -7.95 8.53 2.59
N ILE A 164 -8.90 7.59 2.54
CA ILE A 164 -8.60 6.16 2.40
C ILE A 164 -9.58 5.46 1.47
N VAL A 165 -9.03 4.66 0.55
CA VAL A 165 -9.79 3.68 -0.24
C VAL A 165 -9.95 2.41 0.58
N ASP A 166 -11.18 2.02 0.88
CA ASP A 166 -11.51 0.76 1.55
C ASP A 166 -12.86 0.23 1.02
N GLU A 167 -13.22 -0.98 1.41
CA GLU A 167 -14.59 -1.48 1.25
C GLU A 167 -15.43 -0.95 2.41
N TRP A 168 -16.02 0.22 2.19
CA TRP A 168 -16.73 0.99 3.20
C TRP A 168 -18.23 0.75 3.10
N TYR A 169 -18.84 0.33 4.21
CA TYR A 169 -20.25 -0.04 4.22
C TYR A 169 -21.09 1.19 4.54
N TYR A 170 -22.22 1.32 3.87
CA TYR A 170 -23.15 2.39 4.16
C TYR A 170 -24.61 1.97 3.98
N HIS A 171 -25.49 2.83 4.47
CA HIS A 171 -26.90 2.52 4.67
C HIS A 171 -27.09 1.35 5.64
N MET A 172 -26.36 1.40 6.77
CA MET A 172 -26.42 0.40 7.84
C MET A 172 -27.76 0.45 8.58
N ARG A 173 -28.18 -0.67 9.17
CA ARG A 173 -29.32 -0.67 10.09
C ARG A 173 -28.86 -0.14 11.44
N PHE A 174 -29.36 1.02 11.82
CA PHE A 174 -29.17 1.56 13.16
C PHE A 174 -30.46 1.48 13.97
N ARG A 175 -30.32 1.48 15.29
CA ARG A 175 -31.47 1.52 16.20
C ARG A 175 -32.31 2.79 16.01
N GLU A 176 -33.62 2.64 16.08
CA GLU A 176 -34.57 3.75 15.96
C GLU A 176 -34.62 4.65 17.21
N ASP A 177 -34.33 4.09 18.39
CA ASP A 177 -34.29 4.84 19.65
C ASP A 177 -33.02 5.68 19.82
N GLY A 178 -32.14 5.70 18.81
CA GLY A 178 -30.81 6.28 18.90
C GLY A 178 -29.89 5.45 19.80
N GLY A 179 -28.97 6.11 20.49
CA GLY A 179 -28.07 5.43 21.44
C GLY A 179 -26.84 4.79 20.79
N PHE A 180 -26.39 5.32 19.66
CA PHE A 180 -25.03 5.17 19.14
C PHE A 180 -24.47 6.55 18.82
N GLU A 181 -23.15 6.66 18.77
CA GLU A 181 -22.41 7.89 18.46
C GLU A 181 -21.49 7.62 17.27
N PRO A 182 -21.72 8.23 16.10
CA PRO A 182 -20.80 8.15 14.98
C PRO A 182 -19.43 8.72 15.35
N ILE A 183 -18.37 7.97 15.03
CA ILE A 183 -16.98 8.42 15.25
C ILE A 183 -16.23 8.64 13.94
N LEU A 184 -16.70 8.02 12.84
CA LEU A 184 -16.24 8.26 11.48
C LEU A 184 -17.43 8.25 10.54
N SER A 185 -17.54 9.28 9.70
CA SER A 185 -18.58 9.37 8.68
C SER A 185 -18.03 9.97 7.38
N GLY A 186 -18.71 9.71 6.27
CA GLY A 186 -18.35 10.25 4.97
C GLY A 186 -19.55 10.34 4.04
N LEU A 187 -19.38 11.06 2.94
CA LEU A 187 -20.35 11.14 1.85
C LEU A 187 -19.86 10.26 0.69
N PRO A 188 -20.42 9.05 0.50
CA PRO A 188 -20.03 8.22 -0.61
C PRO A 188 -20.43 8.89 -1.94
N PRO A 189 -19.59 8.82 -2.98
CA PRO A 189 -19.96 9.37 -4.27
C PRO A 189 -20.96 8.43 -4.97
N MET A 190 -21.88 8.98 -5.76
CA MET A 190 -22.88 8.16 -6.48
C MET A 190 -22.29 7.09 -7.40
N ASN A 191 -21.07 7.32 -7.91
CA ASN A 191 -20.36 6.37 -8.76
C ASN A 191 -19.69 5.22 -7.99
N SER A 192 -19.78 5.20 -6.65
CA SER A 192 -19.35 4.05 -5.84
C SER A 192 -20.30 2.86 -5.97
N LEU A 193 -21.57 3.08 -6.33
CA LEU A 193 -22.56 2.02 -6.48
C LEU A 193 -22.45 1.32 -7.84
N GLY A 194 -22.54 -0.01 -7.82
CA GLY A 194 -22.75 -0.81 -9.02
C GLY A 194 -24.21 -0.84 -9.46
N ALA A 195 -24.60 -1.87 -10.22
CA ALA A 195 -26.01 -2.14 -10.53
C ALA A 195 -26.79 -2.57 -9.29
N ASP A 196 -28.11 -2.47 -9.32
CA ASP A 196 -28.93 -2.91 -8.19
C ASP A 196 -28.80 -4.43 -7.97
N GLY A 197 -28.52 -4.80 -6.73
CA GLY A 197 -28.19 -6.17 -6.33
C GLY A 197 -27.55 -6.20 -4.94
N LEU A 198 -27.43 -7.41 -4.40
CA LEU A 198 -26.82 -7.64 -3.09
C LEU A 198 -25.44 -6.98 -3.01
N ARG A 199 -25.17 -6.26 -1.92
CA ARG A 199 -23.88 -5.61 -1.64
C ARG A 199 -23.44 -4.51 -2.62
N SER A 200 -24.14 -4.31 -3.72
CA SER A 200 -23.77 -3.40 -4.83
C SER A 200 -24.56 -2.10 -4.84
N GLY A 201 -25.90 -2.17 -4.87
CA GLY A 201 -26.75 -1.01 -4.98
C GLY A 201 -28.23 -1.34 -4.78
N ASN A 202 -29.01 -0.37 -4.33
CA ASN A 202 -30.47 -0.46 -4.28
C ASN A 202 -31.12 0.93 -4.27
N ALA A 203 -32.43 0.99 -4.52
CA ALA A 203 -33.17 2.25 -4.63
C ALA A 203 -33.12 3.12 -3.36
N ALA A 204 -33.12 2.51 -2.17
CA ALA A 204 -33.08 3.26 -0.91
C ALA A 204 -31.72 3.92 -0.69
N VAL A 205 -30.64 3.17 -0.94
CA VAL A 205 -29.27 3.69 -0.87
C VAL A 205 -29.06 4.83 -1.88
N ARG A 206 -29.53 4.68 -3.12
CA ARG A 206 -29.43 5.74 -4.12
C ARG A 206 -30.15 7.01 -3.67
N ALA A 207 -31.37 6.87 -3.14
CA ALA A 207 -32.12 8.01 -2.62
C ALA A 207 -31.39 8.71 -1.46
N ALA A 208 -30.77 7.96 -0.55
CA ALA A 208 -29.99 8.51 0.55
C ALA A 208 -28.77 9.32 0.04
N LEU A 209 -28.03 8.78 -0.94
CA LEU A 209 -26.88 9.48 -1.52
C LEU A 209 -27.31 10.72 -2.34
N GLU A 210 -28.41 10.64 -3.09
CA GLU A 210 -28.99 11.79 -3.81
C GLU A 210 -29.42 12.91 -2.85
N ALA A 211 -29.91 12.55 -1.67
CA ALA A 211 -30.25 13.50 -0.60
C ALA A 211 -29.02 14.04 0.16
N GLY A 212 -27.80 13.55 -0.14
CA GLY A 212 -26.58 13.93 0.56
C GLY A 212 -26.54 13.44 2.00
N GLU A 213 -27.19 12.30 2.29
CA GLU A 213 -27.21 11.73 3.64
C GLU A 213 -25.83 11.23 4.03
N LEU A 214 -25.32 11.79 5.13
CA LEU A 214 -24.04 11.39 5.70
C LEU A 214 -24.09 9.94 6.18
N GLN A 215 -23.12 9.13 5.76
CA GLN A 215 -23.06 7.71 6.09
C GLN A 215 -22.05 7.46 7.21
N HIS A 216 -22.44 6.64 8.19
CA HIS A 216 -21.62 6.34 9.36
C HIS A 216 -20.80 5.06 9.14
N LEU A 217 -19.47 5.20 9.14
CA LEU A 217 -18.51 4.15 8.81
C LEU A 217 -17.88 3.53 10.07
N ALA A 218 -17.93 4.26 11.18
CA ALA A 218 -17.56 3.75 12.48
C ALA A 218 -18.41 4.44 13.55
N TRP A 219 -18.77 3.72 14.60
CA TRP A 219 -19.58 4.25 15.69
C TRP A 219 -19.32 3.52 17.00
N VAL A 220 -19.58 4.21 18.09
CA VAL A 220 -19.54 3.64 19.44
C VAL A 220 -20.91 3.64 20.09
N ARG A 221 -21.08 2.80 21.10
CA ARG A 221 -22.30 2.73 21.90
C ARG A 221 -22.01 2.47 23.36
N ILE A 222 -22.78 3.09 24.24
CA ILE A 222 -22.85 2.75 25.66
C ILE A 222 -24.22 2.12 25.94
N GLY A 223 -24.21 0.87 26.40
CA GLY A 223 -25.41 0.17 26.83
C GLY A 223 -25.90 0.61 28.20
N GLU A 224 -27.11 0.17 28.57
CA GLU A 224 -27.80 0.57 29.80
C GLU A 224 -27.00 0.34 31.09
N LYS A 225 -26.14 -0.68 31.13
CA LYS A 225 -25.28 -0.98 32.29
C LYS A 225 -23.84 -0.48 32.10
N GLY A 226 -23.62 0.42 31.16
CA GLY A 226 -22.31 1.00 30.85
C GLY A 226 -21.41 0.13 29.97
N GLN A 227 -21.89 -1.01 29.44
CA GLN A 227 -21.11 -1.81 28.50
C GLN A 227 -20.86 -1.02 27.22
N ARG A 228 -19.65 -1.12 26.69
CA ARG A 228 -19.23 -0.36 25.52
C ARG A 228 -19.26 -1.23 24.28
N GLY A 229 -19.59 -0.62 23.14
CA GLY A 229 -19.66 -1.29 21.85
C GLY A 229 -19.01 -0.47 20.75
N LEU A 230 -18.41 -1.14 19.76
CA LEU A 230 -17.83 -0.55 18.56
C LEU A 230 -18.33 -1.28 17.31
N GLY A 231 -18.80 -0.54 16.33
CA GLY A 231 -18.93 -1.01 14.95
C GLY A 231 -17.98 -0.25 14.03
N PHE A 232 -17.34 -0.95 13.10
CA PHE A 232 -16.37 -0.38 12.16
C PHE A 232 -16.48 -1.10 10.82
N THR A 233 -16.73 -0.38 9.73
CA THR A 233 -17.04 -1.00 8.42
C THR A 233 -15.81 -1.28 7.56
N GLY A 234 -14.72 -0.54 7.76
CA GLY A 234 -13.48 -0.70 6.98
C GLY A 234 -12.62 -1.87 7.44
N GLY A 235 -11.39 -1.94 6.92
CA GLY A 235 -10.45 -3.03 7.19
C GLY A 235 -10.52 -4.15 6.16
N HIS A 236 -10.99 -3.90 4.95
CA HIS A 236 -10.90 -4.88 3.87
C HIS A 236 -9.45 -5.05 3.43
N PHE A 237 -8.78 -3.92 3.17
CA PHE A 237 -7.40 -3.87 2.71
C PHE A 237 -6.43 -3.70 3.88
N HIS A 238 -5.64 -4.71 4.18
CA HIS A 238 -4.78 -4.71 5.36
C HIS A 238 -3.60 -3.72 5.24
N HIS A 239 -3.24 -3.23 4.04
CA HIS A 239 -2.26 -2.15 3.91
C HIS A 239 -2.77 -0.81 4.48
N ASN A 240 -4.09 -0.62 4.63
CA ASN A 240 -4.63 0.58 5.27
C ASN A 240 -4.23 0.69 6.74
N TRP A 241 -3.87 -0.44 7.37
CA TRP A 241 -3.29 -0.41 8.70
C TRP A 241 -1.94 0.32 8.78
N ASN A 242 -1.25 0.58 7.65
CA ASN A 242 -0.06 1.45 7.65
C ASN A 242 -0.40 2.91 7.96
N ASP A 243 -1.61 3.36 7.60
CA ASP A 243 -2.04 4.73 7.91
C ASP A 243 -2.19 4.89 9.44
N PRO A 244 -1.43 5.81 10.06
CA PRO A 244 -1.39 5.94 11.50
C PRO A 244 -2.71 6.42 12.09
N ASP A 245 -3.51 7.21 11.36
CA ASP A 245 -4.77 7.75 11.86
C ASP A 245 -5.92 6.75 11.70
N PHE A 246 -5.96 5.99 10.60
CA PHE A 246 -6.88 4.87 10.41
C PHE A 246 -6.70 3.81 11.51
N ARG A 247 -5.45 3.40 11.72
CA ARG A 247 -5.10 2.43 12.77
C ARG A 247 -5.43 2.97 14.16
N LYS A 248 -5.11 4.23 14.44
CA LYS A 248 -5.41 4.88 15.73
C LYS A 248 -6.90 4.95 16.02
N LEU A 249 -7.74 5.24 15.03
CA LEU A 249 -9.20 5.25 15.18
C LEU A 249 -9.71 3.88 15.69
N VAL A 250 -9.26 2.80 15.05
CA VAL A 250 -9.68 1.43 15.40
C VAL A 250 -9.11 1.01 16.76
N LEU A 251 -7.83 1.29 17.03
CA LEU A 251 -7.20 1.01 18.33
C LEU A 251 -7.87 1.78 19.47
N ASN A 252 -8.19 3.06 19.27
CA ASN A 252 -8.94 3.87 20.22
C ASN A 252 -10.30 3.22 20.51
N GLY A 253 -11.05 2.85 19.46
CA GLY A 253 -12.36 2.21 19.61
C GLY A 253 -12.28 0.90 20.39
N ILE A 254 -11.30 0.03 20.10
CA ILE A 254 -11.13 -1.26 20.78
C ILE A 254 -10.74 -1.07 22.25
N ALA A 255 -9.73 -0.23 22.52
CA ALA A 255 -9.29 0.05 23.89
C ALA A 255 -10.41 0.73 24.70
N TRP A 256 -11.14 1.67 24.10
CA TRP A 256 -12.31 2.29 24.72
C TRP A 256 -13.39 1.25 25.05
N THR A 257 -13.65 0.31 24.13
CA THR A 257 -14.60 -0.80 24.32
C THR A 257 -14.23 -1.68 25.51
N ALA A 258 -12.93 -1.86 25.76
CA ALA A 258 -12.39 -2.58 26.93
C ALA A 258 -12.41 -1.77 28.25
N GLY A 259 -12.94 -0.55 28.22
CA GLY A 259 -12.98 0.33 29.39
C GLY A 259 -11.68 1.10 29.65
N ALA A 260 -10.69 1.03 28.75
CA ALA A 260 -9.43 1.76 28.93
C ALA A 260 -9.63 3.28 28.85
N SER A 261 -8.75 4.01 29.54
CA SER A 261 -8.65 5.46 29.43
C SER A 261 -7.67 5.82 28.32
N LEU A 262 -8.14 6.58 27.33
CA LEU A 262 -7.32 6.93 26.16
C LEU A 262 -6.51 8.21 26.40
N PRO A 263 -5.22 8.25 26.00
CA PRO A 263 -4.42 9.46 26.01
C PRO A 263 -4.98 10.51 25.04
N GLU A 264 -4.68 11.79 25.26
CA GLU A 264 -5.14 12.88 24.37
C GLU A 264 -4.64 12.74 22.93
N ALA A 265 -3.45 12.17 22.74
CA ALA A 265 -2.89 11.89 21.42
C ALA A 265 -3.48 10.65 20.74
N GLY A 266 -4.38 9.92 21.39
CA GLY A 266 -4.85 8.60 20.96
C GLY A 266 -3.80 7.49 21.12
N VAL A 267 -4.19 6.25 20.84
CA VAL A 267 -3.29 5.09 20.94
C VAL A 267 -2.13 5.24 19.95
N VAL A 268 -0.92 5.45 20.48
CA VAL A 268 0.31 5.45 19.67
C VAL A 268 0.72 4.00 19.42
N SER A 269 1.06 3.68 18.18
CA SER A 269 1.48 2.34 17.78
C SER A 269 2.55 2.42 16.69
N ASP A 270 3.62 1.68 16.92
CA ASP A 270 4.57 1.34 15.85
C ASP A 270 3.97 0.23 14.98
N PHE A 271 4.29 0.23 13.70
CA PHE A 271 3.63 -0.65 12.73
C PHE A 271 4.63 -1.29 11.77
N PRO A 272 4.54 -2.61 11.52
CA PRO A 272 5.33 -3.23 10.48
C PRO A 272 4.80 -2.78 9.12
N ASN A 273 5.68 -2.31 8.23
CA ASN A 273 5.27 -1.86 6.90
C ASN A 273 4.62 -3.03 6.12
N ILE A 274 3.30 -2.97 5.92
CA ILE A 274 2.56 -3.95 5.10
C ILE A 274 2.60 -3.49 3.64
N VAL A 275 2.97 -4.37 2.71
CA VAL A 275 2.98 -4.05 1.28
C VAL A 275 1.61 -4.25 0.66
N THR A 276 1.15 -3.32 -0.17
CA THR A 276 -0.06 -3.50 -0.99
C THR A 276 0.14 -4.65 -1.98
N TYR A 277 1.25 -4.64 -2.72
CA TYR A 277 1.59 -5.65 -3.72
C TYR A 277 2.54 -6.69 -3.15
N LYS A 278 2.20 -7.97 -3.34
CA LYS A 278 2.92 -9.11 -2.76
C LYS A 278 4.39 -9.19 -3.17
N THR A 279 4.73 -8.73 -4.36
CA THR A 279 6.09 -8.78 -4.91
C THR A 279 6.57 -7.39 -5.29
N VAL A 280 7.87 -7.16 -5.16
CA VAL A 280 8.49 -5.90 -5.58
C VAL A 280 8.30 -5.66 -7.09
N GLU A 281 8.28 -6.72 -7.91
CA GLU A 281 8.04 -6.59 -9.35
C GLU A 281 6.62 -6.13 -9.67
N GLU A 282 5.62 -6.59 -8.92
CA GLU A 282 4.26 -6.09 -9.05
C GLU A 282 4.17 -4.64 -8.56
N ALA A 283 4.82 -4.29 -7.45
CA ALA A 283 4.89 -2.91 -6.98
C ALA A 283 5.48 -1.98 -8.05
N ILE A 284 6.57 -2.37 -8.71
CA ILE A 284 7.15 -1.62 -9.85
C ILE A 284 6.15 -1.56 -11.01
N ALA A 285 5.47 -2.67 -11.33
CA ALA A 285 4.48 -2.70 -12.41
C ALA A 285 3.32 -1.73 -12.18
N ARG A 286 2.90 -1.57 -10.93
CA ARG A 286 1.79 -0.73 -10.49
C ARG A 286 2.21 0.68 -10.05
N ASP A 287 3.50 1.00 -10.13
CA ASP A 287 4.09 2.28 -9.71
C ASP A 287 4.00 2.59 -8.22
N SER A 288 3.91 1.55 -7.37
CA SER A 288 3.90 1.74 -5.91
C SER A 288 5.30 1.98 -5.38
N PHE A 289 5.69 3.24 -5.35
CA PHE A 289 6.98 3.67 -4.80
C PHE A 289 7.11 3.30 -3.31
N ALA A 290 6.02 3.39 -2.55
CA ALA A 290 5.97 3.01 -1.15
C ALA A 290 6.29 1.52 -0.95
N ASP A 291 5.62 0.63 -1.70
CA ASP A 291 5.88 -0.81 -1.58
C ASP A 291 7.29 -1.18 -2.01
N VAL A 292 7.84 -0.55 -3.05
CA VAL A 292 9.23 -0.80 -3.47
C VAL A 292 10.20 -0.52 -2.32
N LYS A 293 10.00 0.59 -1.59
CA LYS A 293 10.82 0.91 -0.41
C LYS A 293 10.69 -0.15 0.68
N VAL A 294 9.47 -0.60 0.95
CA VAL A 294 9.21 -1.61 1.98
C VAL A 294 9.82 -2.94 1.61
N HIS A 295 9.63 -3.41 0.37
CA HIS A 295 10.23 -4.66 -0.12
C HIS A 295 11.76 -4.63 0.00
N LEU A 296 12.41 -3.54 -0.38
CA LEU A 296 13.87 -3.42 -0.25
C LEU A 296 14.35 -3.29 1.20
N ALA A 297 13.55 -2.69 2.09
CA ALA A 297 13.87 -2.63 3.51
C ALA A 297 13.77 -4.03 4.17
N LEU A 298 12.80 -4.85 3.73
CA LEU A 298 12.60 -6.21 4.22
C LEU A 298 13.60 -7.19 3.62
N ASP A 299 13.94 -7.05 2.34
CA ASP A 299 14.94 -7.88 1.64
C ASP A 299 15.83 -7.04 0.71
N PRO A 300 16.94 -6.48 1.25
CA PRO A 300 17.90 -5.72 0.46
C PRO A 300 18.56 -6.51 -0.68
N GLN A 301 18.53 -7.85 -0.65
CA GLN A 301 19.16 -8.68 -1.68
C GLN A 301 18.42 -8.60 -3.01
N LEU A 302 17.14 -8.21 -3.00
CA LEU A 302 16.31 -8.03 -4.19
C LEU A 302 16.90 -7.00 -5.17
N LEU A 303 17.65 -6.01 -4.66
CA LEU A 303 18.14 -4.88 -5.45
C LEU A 303 18.89 -5.30 -6.73
N ASN A 304 19.75 -6.32 -6.61
CA ASN A 304 20.61 -6.81 -7.68
C ASN A 304 20.34 -8.27 -8.08
N THR A 305 19.34 -8.90 -7.47
CA THR A 305 18.94 -10.25 -7.83
C THR A 305 18.07 -10.20 -9.10
N PRO A 306 18.40 -10.98 -10.16
CA PRO A 306 17.55 -11.05 -11.34
C PRO A 306 16.16 -11.59 -10.97
N GLY A 307 15.13 -10.81 -11.25
CA GLY A 307 13.73 -11.21 -11.08
C GLY A 307 13.21 -12.00 -12.28
N ARG A 308 11.89 -12.02 -12.44
CA ARG A 308 11.23 -12.69 -13.58
C ARG A 308 11.77 -12.16 -14.91
N GLY A 309 12.12 -13.08 -15.83
CA GLY A 309 12.67 -12.72 -17.14
C GLY A 309 14.17 -12.38 -17.12
N ASN A 310 14.87 -12.70 -16.02
CA ASN A 310 16.31 -12.46 -15.85
C ASN A 310 16.68 -10.97 -15.96
N MET A 311 15.80 -10.10 -15.47
CA MET A 311 16.02 -8.65 -15.37
C MET A 311 16.09 -8.22 -13.91
N THR A 312 17.02 -7.33 -13.57
CA THR A 312 17.07 -6.69 -12.25
C THR A 312 15.87 -5.74 -12.04
N LEU A 313 15.61 -5.33 -10.81
CA LEU A 313 14.54 -4.37 -10.50
C LEU A 313 14.71 -3.05 -11.25
N LEU A 314 15.96 -2.55 -11.35
CA LEU A 314 16.29 -1.34 -12.10
C LEU A 314 15.90 -1.49 -13.57
N GLN A 315 16.29 -2.60 -14.21
CA GLN A 315 15.96 -2.87 -15.61
C GLN A 315 14.45 -2.98 -15.83
N GLN A 316 13.71 -3.59 -14.90
CA GLN A 316 12.25 -3.66 -14.96
C GLN A 316 11.61 -2.27 -14.85
N ALA A 317 12.07 -1.43 -13.92
CA ALA A 317 11.59 -0.05 -13.77
C ALA A 317 11.83 0.77 -15.04
N VAL A 318 13.03 0.67 -15.65
CA VAL A 318 13.37 1.32 -16.93
C VAL A 318 12.45 0.85 -18.05
N MET A 319 12.27 -0.46 -18.22
CA MET A 319 11.41 -1.01 -19.28
C MET A 319 9.95 -0.59 -19.13
N ARG A 320 9.48 -0.38 -17.90
CA ARG A 320 8.13 0.10 -17.59
C ARG A 320 8.02 1.63 -17.50
N LYS A 321 9.10 2.38 -17.76
CA LYS A 321 9.18 3.84 -17.67
C LYS A 321 8.82 4.39 -16.28
N LYS A 322 9.16 3.65 -15.22
CA LYS A 322 8.96 4.08 -13.83
C LYS A 322 10.17 4.87 -13.35
N ASN A 323 10.32 6.08 -13.86
CA ASN A 323 11.56 6.87 -13.70
C ASN A 323 11.87 7.18 -12.23
N ALA A 324 10.87 7.57 -11.43
CA ALA A 324 11.09 7.86 -10.00
C ALA A 324 11.61 6.61 -9.26
N ILE A 325 11.01 5.44 -9.51
CA ILE A 325 11.47 4.16 -8.97
C ILE A 325 12.89 3.84 -9.47
N ALA A 326 13.17 4.00 -10.76
CA ALA A 326 14.50 3.72 -11.32
C ALA A 326 15.59 4.59 -10.67
N LEU A 327 15.34 5.89 -10.51
CA LEU A 327 16.26 6.81 -9.83
C LEU A 327 16.48 6.41 -8.37
N TYR A 328 15.40 6.10 -7.65
CA TYR A 328 15.52 5.61 -6.28
C TYR A 328 16.32 4.31 -6.18
N LEU A 329 16.14 3.35 -7.10
CA LEU A 329 16.93 2.12 -7.13
C LEU A 329 18.42 2.40 -7.34
N LEU A 330 18.77 3.37 -8.19
CA LEU A 330 20.16 3.82 -8.37
C LEU A 330 20.72 4.44 -7.08
N GLU A 331 19.94 5.29 -6.42
CA GLU A 331 20.32 5.86 -5.11
C GLU A 331 20.54 4.79 -4.04
N GLN A 332 19.81 3.67 -4.09
CA GLN A 332 20.00 2.52 -3.20
C GLN A 332 21.21 1.64 -3.59
N GLY A 333 21.88 1.90 -4.70
CA GLY A 333 23.04 1.14 -5.17
C GLY A 333 22.70 -0.03 -6.10
N ALA A 334 21.59 0.05 -6.85
CA ALA A 334 21.32 -0.91 -7.91
C ALA A 334 22.44 -0.88 -8.97
N ASP A 335 22.92 -2.04 -9.37
CA ASP A 335 23.97 -2.20 -10.38
C ASP A 335 23.41 -1.83 -11.77
N PRO A 336 23.84 -0.70 -12.37
CA PRO A 336 23.38 -0.32 -13.69
C PRO A 336 23.99 -1.18 -14.81
N ASN A 337 25.05 -1.93 -14.51
CA ASN A 337 25.84 -2.74 -15.46
C ASN A 337 25.35 -4.18 -15.61
N ALA A 338 24.31 -4.58 -14.86
CA ALA A 338 23.66 -5.87 -15.05
C ALA A 338 23.30 -6.09 -16.53
N ARG A 339 23.54 -7.31 -17.03
CA ARG A 339 23.33 -7.66 -18.45
C ARG A 339 22.15 -8.59 -18.63
N THR A 340 21.28 -8.25 -19.58
CA THR A 340 20.20 -9.15 -20.01
C THR A 340 20.76 -10.36 -20.77
N GLY A 341 19.89 -11.31 -21.12
CA GLY A 341 20.25 -12.43 -22.00
C GLY A 341 20.71 -12.00 -23.41
N SER A 342 20.40 -10.79 -23.87
CA SER A 342 20.92 -10.21 -25.14
C SER A 342 22.25 -9.45 -24.95
N GLY A 343 22.81 -9.44 -23.75
CA GLY A 343 24.03 -8.70 -23.43
C GLY A 343 23.80 -7.20 -23.22
N GLN A 344 22.56 -6.73 -23.19
CA GLN A 344 22.22 -5.31 -23.02
C GLN A 344 22.35 -4.89 -21.55
N THR A 345 22.99 -3.74 -21.31
CA THR A 345 23.00 -3.05 -20.00
C THR A 345 21.75 -2.18 -19.82
N THR A 346 21.57 -1.59 -18.64
CA THR A 346 20.43 -0.69 -18.37
C THR A 346 20.41 0.53 -19.30
N ALA A 347 21.57 1.04 -19.73
CA ALA A 347 21.65 2.14 -20.70
C ALA A 347 21.00 1.77 -22.05
N HIS A 348 21.22 0.55 -22.55
CA HIS A 348 20.58 0.08 -23.79
C HIS A 348 19.04 0.02 -23.66
N LEU A 349 18.56 -0.40 -22.49
CA LEU A 349 17.12 -0.45 -22.20
C LEU A 349 16.53 0.96 -22.13
N ALA A 350 17.23 1.91 -21.49
CA ALA A 350 16.81 3.31 -21.45
C ALA A 350 16.68 3.93 -22.85
N VAL A 351 17.64 3.66 -23.76
CA VAL A 351 17.57 4.04 -25.18
C VAL A 351 16.38 3.38 -25.88
N THR A 352 16.15 2.08 -25.65
CA THR A 352 15.00 1.36 -26.23
C THR A 352 13.67 1.99 -25.82
N ARG A 353 13.60 2.60 -24.63
CA ARG A 353 12.41 3.27 -24.09
C ARG A 353 12.40 4.78 -24.33
N ARG A 354 13.46 5.32 -24.95
CA ARG A 354 13.71 6.76 -25.22
C ARG A 354 13.61 7.58 -23.93
N LEU A 355 14.53 7.32 -23.00
CA LEU A 355 14.58 7.96 -21.68
C LEU A 355 15.91 8.75 -21.51
N PRO A 356 16.08 9.91 -22.18
CA PRO A 356 17.35 10.64 -22.22
C PRO A 356 17.82 11.10 -20.83
N GLU A 357 16.92 11.62 -19.99
CA GLU A 357 17.28 12.03 -18.62
C GLU A 357 17.76 10.85 -17.77
N LEU A 358 17.17 9.67 -17.97
CA LEU A 358 17.61 8.46 -17.25
C LEU A 358 18.96 7.96 -17.77
N CYS A 359 19.31 8.19 -19.05
CA CYS A 359 20.66 7.90 -19.54
C CYS A 359 21.71 8.73 -18.81
N ARG A 360 21.45 10.02 -18.54
CA ARG A 360 22.35 10.87 -17.74
C ARG A 360 22.50 10.35 -16.31
N ALA A 361 21.38 10.07 -15.64
CA ALA A 361 21.40 9.53 -14.27
C ALA A 361 22.09 8.16 -14.19
N LEU A 362 21.95 7.29 -15.20
CA LEU A 362 22.66 6.02 -15.26
C LEU A 362 24.18 6.21 -15.39
N ALA A 363 24.62 7.21 -16.15
CA ALA A 363 26.04 7.55 -16.27
C ALA A 363 26.61 8.10 -14.96
N GLU A 364 25.87 8.96 -14.27
CA GLU A 364 26.22 9.43 -12.92
C GLU A 364 26.32 8.26 -11.92
N ALA A 365 25.46 7.25 -12.07
CA ALA A 365 25.50 6.01 -11.29
C ALA A 365 26.55 4.99 -11.75
N GLY A 366 27.40 5.33 -12.74
CA GLY A 366 28.53 4.49 -13.16
C GLY A 366 28.17 3.37 -14.13
N VAL A 367 27.14 3.54 -14.99
CA VAL A 367 26.92 2.62 -16.10
C VAL A 367 28.07 2.68 -17.11
N ASP A 368 28.52 1.53 -17.59
CA ASP A 368 29.49 1.39 -18.67
C ASP A 368 28.80 1.72 -20.00
N LEU A 369 28.98 2.95 -20.48
CA LEU A 369 28.50 3.41 -21.79
C LEU A 369 29.24 2.75 -22.97
N GLY A 370 30.41 2.16 -22.72
CA GLY A 370 31.18 1.37 -23.68
C GLY A 370 30.76 -0.10 -23.75
N ALA A 371 29.83 -0.54 -22.88
CA ALA A 371 29.35 -1.91 -22.88
C ALA A 371 28.69 -2.25 -24.23
N ARG A 372 29.07 -3.40 -24.81
CA ARG A 372 28.61 -3.85 -26.12
C ARG A 372 27.65 -5.03 -25.99
N ASP A 373 26.46 -4.96 -26.60
CA ASP A 373 25.51 -6.08 -26.62
C ASP A 373 25.99 -7.23 -27.54
N LYS A 374 25.14 -8.24 -27.77
CA LYS A 374 25.49 -9.40 -28.62
C LYS A 374 25.72 -9.08 -30.11
N GLN A 375 25.40 -7.86 -30.57
CA GLN A 375 25.71 -7.38 -31.90
C GLN A 375 26.96 -6.46 -31.88
N GLY A 376 27.60 -6.33 -30.73
CA GLY A 376 28.70 -5.40 -30.52
C GLY A 376 28.24 -3.95 -30.34
N TRP A 377 26.93 -3.69 -30.26
CA TRP A 377 26.40 -2.32 -30.21
C TRP A 377 26.49 -1.74 -28.81
N THR A 378 26.91 -0.48 -28.72
CA THR A 378 26.78 0.33 -27.50
C THR A 378 25.41 1.02 -27.45
N ALA A 379 25.08 1.63 -26.32
CA ALA A 379 23.86 2.44 -26.20
C ALA A 379 23.80 3.56 -27.25
N LEU A 380 24.94 4.15 -27.63
CA LEU A 380 25.02 5.21 -28.63
C LEU A 380 24.74 4.70 -30.06
N HIS A 381 25.23 3.50 -30.43
CA HIS A 381 24.87 2.85 -31.69
C HIS A 381 23.35 2.67 -31.78
N LEU A 382 22.75 2.14 -30.71
CA LEU A 382 21.31 1.90 -30.66
C LEU A 382 20.49 3.19 -30.76
N ALA A 383 20.94 4.28 -30.14
CA ALA A 383 20.28 5.58 -30.20
C ALA A 383 20.36 6.21 -31.60
N ALA A 384 21.54 6.10 -32.24
CA ALA A 384 21.78 6.54 -33.60
C ALA A 384 20.90 5.78 -34.61
N ALA A 385 20.87 4.44 -34.53
CA ALA A 385 20.03 3.58 -35.36
C ALA A 385 18.51 3.84 -35.21
N LYS A 386 18.10 4.39 -34.06
CA LYS A 386 16.71 4.71 -33.75
C LYS A 386 16.34 6.17 -34.03
N ASN A 387 17.27 6.96 -34.56
CA ASN A 387 17.09 8.39 -34.81
C ASN A 387 16.62 9.18 -33.57
N GLN A 388 17.23 8.95 -32.40
CA GLN A 388 16.87 9.62 -31.14
C GLN A 388 17.84 10.73 -30.80
N ALA A 389 17.69 11.91 -31.39
CA ALA A 389 18.60 13.05 -31.19
C ALA A 389 18.77 13.45 -29.72
N ASP A 390 17.66 13.49 -28.97
CA ASP A 390 17.65 13.75 -27.53
C ASP A 390 18.49 12.73 -26.73
N THR A 391 18.32 11.45 -27.01
CA THR A 391 19.10 10.38 -26.37
C THR A 391 20.56 10.38 -26.81
N VAL A 392 20.85 10.67 -28.08
CA VAL A 392 22.23 10.80 -28.60
C VAL A 392 22.95 11.94 -27.88
N ALA A 393 22.33 13.12 -27.81
CA ALA A 393 22.88 14.26 -27.07
C ALA A 393 23.15 13.90 -25.60
N ALA A 394 22.17 13.30 -24.91
CA ALA A 394 22.34 12.89 -23.52
C ALA A 394 23.47 11.88 -23.30
N LEU A 395 23.65 10.91 -24.21
CA LEU A 395 24.73 9.92 -24.12
C LEU A 395 26.11 10.55 -24.39
N LEU A 396 26.20 11.46 -25.36
CA LEU A 396 27.44 12.20 -25.68
C LEU A 396 27.84 13.13 -24.53
N GLU A 397 26.89 13.88 -23.97
CA GLU A 397 27.09 14.70 -22.76
C GLU A 397 27.58 13.86 -21.58
N ALA A 398 27.08 12.63 -21.46
CA ALA A 398 27.48 11.66 -20.45
C ALA A 398 28.82 10.97 -20.72
N GLY A 399 29.51 11.30 -21.81
CA GLY A 399 30.84 10.78 -22.15
C GLY A 399 30.86 9.46 -22.91
N ALA A 400 29.78 9.10 -23.61
CA ALA A 400 29.79 7.96 -24.52
C ALA A 400 30.84 8.15 -25.64
N ASP A 401 31.61 7.10 -25.93
CA ASP A 401 32.59 7.12 -27.01
C ASP A 401 31.89 7.15 -28.38
N VAL A 402 31.98 8.30 -29.06
CA VAL A 402 31.41 8.52 -30.39
C VAL A 402 32.07 7.64 -31.47
N ASN A 403 33.28 7.15 -31.23
CA ASN A 403 34.06 6.33 -32.15
C ASN A 403 34.02 4.83 -31.81
N ALA A 404 33.17 4.41 -30.87
CA ALA A 404 33.02 3.00 -30.52
C ALA A 404 32.67 2.16 -31.76
N LEU A 405 33.19 0.94 -31.84
CA LEU A 405 32.99 0.05 -32.98
C LEU A 405 32.04 -1.11 -32.65
N SER A 406 31.05 -1.35 -33.51
CA SER A 406 30.21 -2.55 -33.50
C SER A 406 31.00 -3.80 -33.91
N ASP A 407 30.42 -5.00 -33.79
CA ASP A 407 31.12 -6.23 -34.22
C ASP A 407 31.33 -6.27 -35.74
N ALA A 408 30.53 -5.50 -36.48
CA ALA A 408 30.73 -5.26 -37.91
C ALA A 408 31.77 -4.15 -38.18
N GLY A 409 32.43 -3.60 -37.16
CA GLY A 409 33.40 -2.52 -37.31
C GLY A 409 32.80 -1.16 -37.70
N GLY A 410 31.48 -0.99 -37.60
CA GLY A 410 30.80 0.28 -37.85
C GLY A 410 30.78 1.16 -36.60
N THR A 411 30.82 2.48 -36.79
CA THR A 411 30.59 3.50 -35.74
C THR A 411 29.10 3.82 -35.60
N PRO A 412 28.65 4.55 -34.56
CA PRO A 412 27.28 5.09 -34.51
C PRO A 412 26.89 5.89 -35.74
N LEU A 413 27.84 6.53 -36.43
CA LEU A 413 27.58 7.25 -37.68
C LEU A 413 27.17 6.32 -38.83
N HIS A 414 27.67 5.09 -38.89
CA HIS A 414 27.24 4.10 -39.87
C HIS A 414 25.75 3.79 -39.71
N GLU A 415 25.31 3.57 -38.46
CA GLU A 415 23.92 3.28 -38.14
C GLU A 415 23.01 4.48 -38.42
N ALA A 416 23.45 5.70 -38.08
CA ALA A 416 22.75 6.94 -38.40
C ALA A 416 22.69 7.21 -39.91
N ALA A 417 23.72 6.86 -40.68
CA ALA A 417 23.70 7.00 -42.13
C ALA A 417 22.66 6.07 -42.79
N ALA A 418 22.50 4.85 -42.27
CA ALA A 418 21.50 3.90 -42.76
C ALA A 418 20.05 4.28 -42.37
N SER A 419 19.83 4.93 -41.22
CA SER A 419 18.48 5.06 -40.62
C SER A 419 18.16 6.35 -39.87
N GLY A 420 19.16 7.19 -39.59
CA GLY A 420 19.07 8.43 -38.81
C GLY A 420 18.67 9.66 -39.61
N GLY A 421 18.32 10.74 -38.91
CA GLY A 421 17.98 12.04 -39.48
C GLY A 421 19.10 13.08 -39.34
N GLU A 422 18.92 14.24 -39.98
CA GLU A 422 19.91 15.33 -40.05
C GLU A 422 20.45 15.73 -38.67
N GLU A 423 19.60 15.76 -37.64
CA GLU A 423 19.97 16.15 -36.28
C GLU A 423 20.92 15.15 -35.61
N VAL A 424 20.63 13.85 -35.67
CA VAL A 424 21.52 12.80 -35.12
C VAL A 424 22.87 12.79 -35.83
N LEU A 425 22.85 12.90 -37.16
CA LEU A 425 24.08 12.98 -37.96
C LEU A 425 24.93 14.19 -37.56
N SER A 426 24.30 15.35 -37.41
CA SER A 426 24.97 16.58 -36.99
C SER A 426 25.57 16.44 -35.60
N LEU A 427 24.82 15.92 -34.62
CA LEU A 427 25.31 15.69 -33.26
C LEU A 427 26.53 14.76 -33.23
N LEU A 428 26.53 13.67 -33.99
CA LEU A 428 27.66 12.74 -34.05
C LEU A 428 28.90 13.38 -34.71
N LEU A 429 28.70 14.14 -35.79
CA LEU A 429 29.78 14.87 -36.48
C LEU A 429 30.38 15.97 -35.59
N GLU A 430 29.54 16.74 -34.92
CA GLU A 430 29.94 17.78 -33.97
C GLU A 430 30.70 17.20 -32.77
N ALA A 431 30.33 15.99 -32.33
CA ALA A 431 31.05 15.24 -31.29
C ALA A 431 32.37 14.61 -31.76
N GLY A 432 32.73 14.75 -33.05
CA GLY A 432 34.01 14.32 -33.58
C GLY A 432 34.09 12.84 -33.96
N VAL A 433 32.99 12.25 -34.44
CA VAL A 433 33.02 10.91 -35.04
C VAL A 433 33.91 10.89 -36.30
N ASP A 434 34.73 9.85 -36.45
CA ASP A 434 35.52 9.63 -37.65
C ASP A 434 34.63 9.06 -38.77
N ALA A 435 34.22 9.95 -39.68
CA ALA A 435 33.41 9.60 -40.85
C ALA A 435 34.16 8.76 -41.90
N SER A 436 35.49 8.61 -41.78
CA SER A 436 36.33 7.83 -42.71
C SER A 436 36.47 6.36 -42.32
N VAL A 437 35.94 5.94 -41.16
CA VAL A 437 35.98 4.54 -40.72
C VAL A 437 35.35 3.64 -41.77
N VAL A 438 36.07 2.57 -42.10
CA VAL A 438 35.63 1.51 -42.99
C VAL A 438 35.29 0.28 -42.15
N SER A 439 34.04 -0.15 -42.20
CA SER A 439 33.56 -1.32 -41.48
C SER A 439 34.22 -2.62 -41.98
N SER A 440 34.01 -3.73 -41.27
CA SER A 440 34.54 -5.05 -41.67
C SER A 440 34.02 -5.54 -43.03
N HIS A 441 32.94 -4.94 -43.53
CA HIS A 441 32.35 -5.23 -44.83
C HIS A 441 32.93 -4.33 -45.95
N GLY A 442 33.91 -3.48 -45.64
CA GLY A 442 34.50 -2.57 -46.63
C GLY A 442 33.66 -1.35 -46.96
N VAL A 443 32.67 -1.01 -46.12
CA VAL A 443 31.75 0.14 -46.35
C VAL A 443 31.98 1.22 -45.31
N THR A 444 31.91 2.48 -45.76
CA THR A 444 31.88 3.69 -44.93
C THR A 444 30.44 4.10 -44.58
N ALA A 445 30.26 5.07 -43.69
CA ALA A 445 28.95 5.68 -43.43
C ALA A 445 28.35 6.33 -44.70
N LEU A 446 29.19 6.93 -45.57
CA LEU A 446 28.72 7.50 -46.84
C LEU A 446 28.22 6.42 -47.81
N ASP A 447 28.86 5.25 -47.84
CA ASP A 447 28.40 4.14 -48.67
C ASP A 447 27.01 3.65 -48.22
N LEU A 448 26.79 3.52 -46.91
CA LEU A 448 25.48 3.18 -46.35
C LEU A 448 24.44 4.29 -46.63
N ALA A 449 24.81 5.56 -46.52
CA ALA A 449 23.92 6.67 -46.90
C ALA A 449 23.46 6.57 -48.36
N ASN A 450 24.36 6.16 -49.26
CA ASN A 450 24.03 5.91 -50.68
C ASN A 450 23.15 4.66 -50.83
N GLU A 451 23.49 3.54 -50.19
CA GLU A 451 22.72 2.28 -50.28
C GLU A 451 21.28 2.48 -49.81
N TYR A 452 21.09 3.16 -48.68
CA TYR A 452 19.77 3.39 -48.06
C TYR A 452 19.10 4.69 -48.52
N GLN A 453 19.72 5.44 -49.44
CA GLN A 453 19.18 6.70 -50.00
C GLN A 453 18.84 7.76 -48.94
N ASN A 454 19.67 7.88 -47.90
CA ASN A 454 19.49 8.86 -46.84
C ASN A 454 19.98 10.25 -47.28
N ALA A 455 19.05 11.08 -47.78
CA ALA A 455 19.38 12.40 -48.32
C ALA A 455 20.08 13.34 -47.32
N ALA A 456 19.76 13.25 -46.02
CA ALA A 456 20.40 14.06 -45.00
C ALA A 456 21.87 13.63 -44.79
N ALA A 457 22.12 12.33 -44.70
CA ALA A 457 23.48 11.80 -44.58
C ALA A 457 24.31 12.09 -45.83
N LEU A 458 23.75 11.94 -47.03
CA LEU A 458 24.44 12.28 -48.28
C LEU A 458 24.85 13.75 -48.34
N LYS A 459 24.00 14.66 -47.85
CA LYS A 459 24.31 16.10 -47.78
C LYS A 459 25.42 16.40 -46.76
N LEU A 460 25.45 15.70 -45.63
CA LEU A 460 26.36 16.00 -44.52
C LEU A 460 27.72 15.29 -44.61
N LEU A 461 27.81 14.18 -45.36
CA LEU A 461 29.01 13.33 -45.46
C LEU A 461 29.78 13.51 -46.79
N GLN A 462 29.29 14.35 -47.70
CA GLN A 462 29.99 14.81 -48.91
C GLN A 462 30.93 15.97 -48.58
#